data_AF-A0A9P5YK62-F1
#
_entry.id   AF-A0A9P5YK62-F1
#
_cell.length_a   1.000
_cell.length_b   1.000
_cell.length_c   1.000
_cell.angle_alpha   90.00
_cell.angle_beta   90.00
_cell.angle_gamma   90.00
#
_symmetry.space_group_name_H-M   'P 1'
#
loop_
_entity.id
_entity.type
_entity.pdbx_description
1 polymer ?
#
loop_
_entity_poly.entity_id
_entity_poly.type
_entity_poly.pdbx_seq_one_letter_code
_entity_poly.pdbx_strand_id
1 'polypeptide(L)'
;MFKDVKPGHRKTGMTLSMDEMVNEIGGLCEHSGKELPSVKMGKNLDFVRAVTCAIRDGKIHIGQEIFVAAIARNDDADCDAKPVLLIPTCKKGSYRDSALVIEMIRQAWKFSPYGEANLRGI
;
A
#
# COMPACT_ATOMS: atom_id res chain seq x y z
N MET A 1 -27.85 1.57 -6.62
CA MET A 1 -28.70 0.36 -6.59
C MET A 1 -28.07 -0.68 -5.65
N PHE A 2 -27.85 -0.34 -4.38
CA PHE A 2 -27.16 -1.21 -3.39
C PHE A 2 -27.70 -1.02 -1.96
N LYS A 3 -28.87 -0.37 -1.77
CA LYS A 3 -29.39 -0.05 -0.43
C LYS A 3 -30.11 -1.24 0.23
N ASP A 4 -30.50 -2.25 -0.54
CA ASP A 4 -31.42 -3.30 -0.06
C ASP A 4 -30.78 -4.70 -0.02
N VAL A 5 -29.49 -4.83 -0.30
CA VAL A 5 -28.77 -6.11 -0.21
C VAL A 5 -28.18 -6.25 1.20
N LYS A 6 -28.79 -7.09 2.05
CA LYS A 6 -28.22 -7.43 3.37
C LYS A 6 -26.87 -8.14 3.18
N PRO A 7 -25.78 -7.70 3.82
CA PRO A 7 -24.48 -8.34 3.63
C PRO A 7 -24.45 -9.72 4.29
N GLY A 8 -24.43 -10.78 3.48
CA GLY A 8 -24.12 -12.13 3.95
C GLY A 8 -22.60 -12.30 4.05
N HIS A 9 -21.98 -11.86 5.15
CA HIS A 9 -20.52 -11.86 5.23
C HIS A 9 -19.93 -13.25 5.59
N ARG A 10 -19.07 -13.77 4.70
CA ARG A 10 -18.13 -14.88 4.96
C ARG A 10 -16.68 -14.36 5.03
N LYS A 11 -15.76 -15.19 5.54
CA LYS A 11 -14.36 -14.86 5.90
C LYS A 11 -13.62 -14.08 4.80
N THR A 12 -13.14 -12.87 5.09
CA THR A 12 -12.30 -12.04 4.19
C THR A 12 -10.83 -12.48 4.26
N GLY A 13 -10.15 -12.56 3.11
CA GLY A 13 -8.72 -12.86 3.00
C GLY A 13 -7.91 -11.62 2.57
N MET A 14 -6.67 -11.52 3.06
CA MET A 14 -5.71 -10.52 2.58
C MET A 14 -4.62 -11.25 1.81
N THR A 15 -4.38 -10.82 0.58
CA THR A 15 -3.36 -11.41 -0.30
C THR A 15 -2.31 -10.36 -0.61
N LEU A 16 -1.05 -10.80 -0.60
CA LEU A 16 0.11 -9.98 -0.92
C LEU A 16 0.69 -10.49 -2.23
N SER A 17 0.96 -9.58 -3.15
CA SER A 17 1.63 -9.88 -4.41
C SER A 17 2.76 -8.90 -4.64
N MET A 18 3.88 -9.41 -5.15
CA MET A 18 5.00 -8.61 -5.64
C MET A 18 5.10 -8.86 -7.13
N ASP A 19 5.25 -7.79 -7.90
CA ASP A 19 5.44 -7.88 -9.36
C ASP A 19 6.61 -7.00 -9.80
N GLU A 20 7.34 -7.45 -10.81
CA GLU A 20 8.46 -6.74 -11.41
C GLU A 20 7.93 -5.80 -12.50
N MET A 21 8.20 -4.50 -12.38
CA MET A 21 7.73 -3.55 -13.41
C MET A 21 8.77 -3.39 -14.52
N VAL A 22 8.39 -3.80 -15.74
CA VAL A 22 9.17 -3.63 -16.97
C VAL A 22 8.92 -2.30 -17.69
N ASN A 23 8.00 -1.45 -17.21
CA ASN A 23 7.69 -0.15 -17.81
C ASN A 23 7.96 0.99 -16.83
N GLU A 24 8.59 2.05 -17.34
CA GLU A 24 9.38 3.09 -16.66
C GLU A 24 8.63 4.06 -15.70
N ILE A 25 7.52 3.64 -15.09
CA ILE A 25 6.88 4.40 -14.00
C ILE A 25 7.54 4.00 -12.68
N GLY A 26 8.66 4.65 -12.36
CA GLY A 26 9.37 4.49 -11.10
C GLY A 26 8.83 5.42 -10.02
N GLY A 27 8.59 4.88 -8.82
CA GLY A 27 8.39 5.68 -7.61
C GLY A 27 9.59 5.61 -6.68
N LEU A 28 9.67 6.54 -5.73
CA LEU A 28 10.67 6.42 -4.67
C LEU A 28 10.39 5.16 -3.86
N CYS A 29 11.43 4.39 -3.60
CA CYS A 29 11.33 3.21 -2.75
C CYS A 29 10.80 3.58 -1.34
N GLU A 30 10.24 2.61 -0.64
CA GLU A 30 9.71 2.72 0.72
C GLU A 30 10.69 3.35 1.71
N HIS A 31 12.00 3.21 1.47
CA HIS A 31 13.07 3.76 2.30
C HIS A 31 13.21 5.27 2.21
N SER A 32 12.64 5.92 1.18
CA SER A 32 12.72 7.37 1.06
C SER A 32 12.06 8.09 2.23
N GLY A 33 11.09 7.47 2.92
CA GLY A 33 10.49 8.02 4.13
C GLY A 33 11.43 8.06 5.36
N LYS A 34 12.54 7.31 5.34
CA LYS A 34 13.57 7.33 6.39
C LYS A 34 14.63 8.40 6.11
N GLU A 35 14.92 8.66 4.84
CA GLU A 35 15.98 9.58 4.40
C GLU A 35 15.47 11.00 4.10
N LEU A 36 14.21 11.14 3.70
CA LEU A 36 13.61 12.42 3.33
C LEU A 36 12.64 12.90 4.43
N PRO A 37 12.70 14.18 4.84
CA PRO A 37 11.82 14.72 5.88
C PRO A 37 10.34 14.82 5.46
N SER A 38 10.07 14.77 4.15
CA SER A 38 8.73 14.82 3.57
C SER A 38 8.79 14.29 2.15
N VAL A 39 7.70 13.67 1.66
CA VAL A 39 7.50 13.31 0.25
C VAL A 39 6.43 14.16 -0.44
N LYS A 40 5.96 15.23 0.21
CA LYS A 40 4.93 16.12 -0.33
C LYS A 40 5.55 17.03 -1.39
N MET A 41 4.90 17.08 -2.56
CA MET A 41 5.18 18.13 -3.55
C MET A 41 4.72 19.48 -3.00
N GLY A 42 5.67 20.38 -2.79
CA GLY A 42 5.41 21.76 -2.36
C GLY A 42 5.10 22.68 -3.55
N LYS A 43 5.10 24.01 -3.29
CA LYS A 43 4.91 25.03 -4.33
C LYS A 43 6.16 25.29 -5.19
N ASN A 44 7.28 24.63 -4.89
CA ASN A 44 8.55 24.83 -5.57
C ASN A 44 9.24 23.48 -5.86
N LEU A 45 10.35 23.54 -6.58
CA LEU A 45 11.11 22.37 -7.03
C LEU A 45 12.19 21.91 -6.04
N ASP A 46 12.25 22.47 -4.83
CA ASP A 46 13.31 22.16 -3.87
C ASP A 46 13.27 20.68 -3.46
N PHE A 47 12.06 20.13 -3.31
CA PHE A 47 11.87 18.71 -3.04
C PHE A 47 12.40 17.84 -4.18
N VAL A 48 12.09 18.17 -5.44
CA VAL A 48 12.58 17.42 -6.62
C VAL A 48 14.10 17.44 -6.68
N ARG A 49 14.73 18.59 -6.38
CA ARG A 49 16.18 18.72 -6.31
C ARG A 49 16.77 17.87 -5.18
N ALA A 50 16.19 17.92 -3.99
CA ALA A 50 16.63 17.11 -2.85
C ALA A 50 16.56 15.61 -3.14
N VAL A 51 15.45 15.15 -3.75
CA VAL A 51 15.29 13.77 -4.21
C VAL A 51 16.36 13.41 -5.24
N THR A 52 16.59 14.27 -6.23
CA THR A 52 17.60 14.03 -7.28
C THR A 52 19.00 13.90 -6.69
N CYS A 53 19.37 14.79 -5.76
CA CYS A 53 20.65 14.71 -5.06
C CYS A 53 20.75 13.42 -4.24
N ALA A 54 19.70 13.06 -3.48
CA ALA A 54 19.70 11.84 -2.67
C ALA A 54 19.81 10.56 -3.52
N ILE A 55 19.22 10.54 -4.72
CA ILE A 55 19.39 9.45 -5.69
C ILE A 55 20.84 9.38 -6.19
N ARG A 56 21.41 10.52 -6.60
CA ARG A 56 22.80 10.59 -7.11
C ARG A 56 23.83 10.21 -6.05
N ASP A 57 23.56 10.57 -4.80
CA ASP A 57 24.38 10.23 -3.63
C ASP A 57 24.20 8.76 -3.19
N GLY A 58 23.27 8.00 -3.82
CA GLY A 58 22.98 6.62 -3.46
C GLY A 58 22.24 6.42 -2.13
N LYS A 59 21.74 7.50 -1.52
CA LYS A 59 20.99 7.47 -0.25
C LYS A 59 19.61 6.84 -0.44
N ILE A 60 18.96 7.15 -1.56
CA ILE A 60 17.70 6.55 -2.00
C ILE A 60 17.85 6.05 -3.44
N HIS A 61 16.90 5.26 -3.89
CA HIS A 61 16.86 4.75 -5.26
C HIS A 61 15.41 4.60 -5.72
N ILE A 62 15.26 4.42 -7.02
CA ILE A 62 13.98 4.18 -7.67
C ILE A 62 13.61 2.71 -7.40
N GLY A 63 12.40 2.48 -6.89
CA GLY A 63 11.88 1.12 -6.72
C GLY A 63 11.71 0.47 -8.07
N GLN A 64 12.28 -0.72 -8.25
CA GLN A 64 12.17 -1.51 -9.49
C GLN A 64 10.97 -2.47 -9.44
N GLU A 65 10.36 -2.59 -8.27
CA GLU A 65 9.29 -3.53 -7.98
C GLU A 65 8.20 -2.81 -7.20
N ILE A 66 6.99 -3.38 -7.20
CA ILE A 66 5.88 -2.85 -6.41
C ILE A 66 5.42 -3.91 -5.41
N PHE A 67 5.34 -3.50 -4.15
CA PHE A 67 4.63 -4.20 -3.09
C PHE A 67 3.15 -3.82 -3.16
N VAL A 68 2.29 -4.81 -3.44
CA VAL A 68 0.84 -4.63 -3.46
C VAL A 68 0.20 -5.43 -2.32
N ALA A 69 -0.55 -4.76 -1.46
CA ALA A 69 -1.46 -5.42 -0.53
C ALA A 69 -2.89 -5.24 -1.03
N ALA A 70 -3.65 -6.33 -1.10
CA ALA A 70 -5.04 -6.32 -1.52
C ALA A 70 -5.93 -7.08 -0.53
N ILE A 71 -7.17 -6.62 -0.41
CA ILE A 71 -8.21 -7.27 0.37
C ILE A 71 -9.24 -7.82 -0.60
N ALA A 72 -9.57 -9.12 -0.47
CA ALA A 72 -10.58 -9.77 -1.27
C ALA A 72 -11.71 -10.29 -0.38
N ARG A 73 -12.96 -10.07 -0.80
CA ARG A 73 -14.10 -10.72 -0.16
C ARG A 73 -14.18 -12.15 -0.68
N ASN A 74 -14.35 -13.11 0.22
CA ASN A 74 -14.62 -14.49 -0.17
C ASN A 74 -16.13 -14.65 -0.36
N ASP A 75 -16.63 -14.08 -1.45
CA ASP A 75 -18.02 -14.11 -1.88
C ASP A 75 -18.09 -14.84 -3.24
N ASP A 76 -19.16 -15.59 -3.47
CA ASP A 76 -19.41 -16.31 -4.73
C ASP A 76 -19.70 -15.33 -5.89
N ALA A 77 -20.07 -14.07 -5.59
CA ALA A 77 -20.43 -13.05 -6.59
C ALA A 77 -19.45 -11.87 -6.72
N ASP A 78 -18.49 -11.69 -5.80
CA ASP A 78 -17.52 -10.58 -5.84
C ASP A 78 -16.19 -10.97 -5.16
N CYS A 79 -15.41 -11.77 -5.87
CA CYS A 79 -14.10 -12.26 -5.49
C CYS A 79 -12.95 -11.38 -6.01
N ASP A 80 -13.24 -10.18 -6.49
CA ASP A 80 -12.22 -9.23 -6.94
C ASP A 80 -11.35 -8.76 -5.78
N ALA A 81 -10.04 -8.97 -5.90
CA ALA A 81 -9.07 -8.37 -4.98
C ALA A 81 -9.04 -6.84 -5.17
N LYS A 82 -9.32 -6.09 -4.11
CA LYS A 82 -9.23 -4.63 -4.11
C LYS A 82 -7.89 -4.21 -3.50
N PRO A 83 -6.97 -3.60 -4.26
CA PRO A 83 -5.70 -3.15 -3.72
C PRO A 83 -5.93 -2.04 -2.69
N VAL A 84 -5.31 -2.17 -1.53
CA VAL A 84 -5.36 -1.22 -0.41
C VAL A 84 -4.03 -0.52 -0.18
N LEU A 85 -2.95 -1.07 -0.74
CA LEU A 85 -1.64 -0.46 -0.71
C LEU A 85 -0.86 -0.78 -1.98
N LEU A 86 -0.23 0.22 -2.57
CA LEU A 86 0.80 0.07 -3.59
C LEU A 86 2.02 0.88 -3.14
N ILE A 87 3.16 0.24 -2.95
CA ILE A 87 4.42 0.89 -2.58
C ILE A 87 5.53 0.39 -3.50
N PRO A 88 6.28 1.27 -4.18
CA PRO A 88 7.53 0.90 -4.83
C PRO A 88 8.53 0.39 -3.79
N THR A 89 9.15 -0.76 -4.04
CA THR A 89 10.12 -1.37 -3.13
C THR A 89 11.43 -1.67 -3.85
N CYS A 90 12.46 -1.84 -3.04
CA CYS A 90 13.80 -2.25 -3.45
C CYS A 90 14.32 -3.46 -2.70
N LYS A 91 13.46 -4.13 -1.93
CA LYS A 91 13.79 -5.30 -1.11
C LYS A 91 14.90 -5.08 -0.06
N LYS A 92 15.34 -3.85 0.21
CA LYS A 92 16.24 -3.56 1.35
C LYS A 92 15.53 -3.64 2.70
N GLY A 93 14.20 -3.60 2.70
CA GLY A 93 13.37 -3.70 3.90
C GLY A 93 13.45 -5.10 4.49
N SER A 94 13.34 -5.20 5.82
CA SER A 94 13.25 -6.50 6.48
C SER A 94 11.83 -7.05 6.40
N TYR A 95 11.67 -8.37 6.53
CA TYR A 95 10.35 -9.00 6.66
C TYR A 95 9.52 -8.42 7.82
N ARG A 96 10.19 -7.84 8.84
CA ARG A 96 9.55 -7.17 9.97
C ARG A 96 8.90 -5.85 9.57
N ASP A 97 9.54 -5.09 8.67
CA ASP A 97 8.97 -3.86 8.12
C ASP A 97 7.69 -4.19 7.33
N SER A 98 7.71 -5.24 6.50
CA SER A 98 6.53 -5.72 5.79
C SER A 98 5.42 -6.19 6.74
N ALA A 99 5.76 -6.96 7.78
CA ALA A 99 4.81 -7.40 8.79
C ALA A 99 4.15 -6.22 9.53
N LEU A 100 4.92 -5.17 9.83
CA LEU A 100 4.40 -3.95 10.44
C LEU A 100 3.40 -3.25 9.53
N VAL A 101 3.73 -3.09 8.24
CA VAL A 101 2.82 -2.49 7.25
C VAL A 101 1.52 -3.30 7.14
N ILE A 102 1.61 -4.63 7.10
CA ILE A 102 0.44 -5.52 7.08
C ILE A 102 -0.41 -5.34 8.33
N GLU A 103 0.19 -5.28 9.51
CA GLU A 103 -0.55 -5.07 10.76
C GLU A 103 -1.21 -3.69 10.79
N MET A 104 -0.55 -2.64 10.28
CA MET A 104 -1.15 -1.31 10.14
C MET A 104 -2.37 -1.34 9.22
N ILE A 105 -2.30 -2.01 8.07
CA ILE A 105 -3.45 -2.18 7.17
C ILE A 105 -4.57 -2.93 7.86
N ARG A 106 -4.25 -4.01 8.58
CA ARG A 106 -5.24 -4.81 9.34
C ARG A 106 -5.92 -3.98 10.43
N GLN A 107 -5.17 -3.13 11.14
CA GLN A 107 -5.74 -2.23 12.14
C GLN A 107 -6.60 -1.16 11.49
N ALA A 108 -6.15 -0.53 10.40
CA ALA A 108 -6.95 0.43 9.64
C ALA A 108 -8.26 -0.21 9.14
N TRP A 109 -8.22 -1.46 8.68
CA TRP A 109 -9.40 -2.24 8.31
C TRP A 109 -10.38 -2.40 9.48
N LYS A 110 -9.89 -2.62 10.70
CA LYS A 110 -10.74 -2.72 11.88
C LYS A 110 -11.49 -1.44 12.20
N PHE A 111 -10.85 -0.29 12.01
CA PHE A 111 -11.46 1.02 12.28
C PHE A 111 -12.29 1.56 11.11
N SER A 112 -12.13 0.99 9.92
CA SER A 112 -12.86 1.44 8.73
C SER A 112 -14.36 1.19 8.87
N PRO A 113 -15.21 2.18 8.57
CA PRO A 113 -16.67 1.96 8.50
C PRO A 113 -17.04 0.98 7.39
N TYR A 114 -16.16 0.69 6.44
CA TYR A 114 -16.38 -0.32 5.40
C TYR A 114 -15.62 -1.63 5.68
N GLY A 115 -14.93 -1.71 6.83
CA GLY A 115 -14.13 -2.85 7.24
C GLY A 115 -14.76 -3.65 8.38
N GLU A 116 -13.96 -4.06 9.36
CA GLU A 116 -14.41 -4.98 10.43
C GLU A 116 -15.43 -4.32 11.39
N ALA A 117 -15.39 -3.00 11.57
CA ALA A 117 -16.32 -2.29 12.47
C ALA A 117 -17.79 -2.48 12.10
N ASN A 118 -18.09 -2.69 10.81
CA ASN A 118 -19.44 -2.98 10.34
C ASN A 118 -19.84 -4.47 10.46
N LEU A 119 -19.01 -5.33 11.04
CA LEU A 119 -19.36 -6.73 11.35
C LEU A 119 -20.14 -6.89 12.67
N ARG A 120 -20.25 -5.84 13.51
CA ARG A 120 -20.83 -5.94 14.87
C ARG A 120 -22.18 -5.23 15.05
N GLY A 121 -22.68 -4.55 14.03
CA GLY A 121 -23.90 -3.73 14.09
C GLY A 121 -25.15 -4.38 13.51
N ILE A 122 -25.12 -5.67 13.16
CA ILE A 122 -26.27 -6.43 12.61
C ILE A 122 -26.25 -7.84 13.19
#